data_AF-A0A956QXR7-F1
#
_entry.id   AF-A0A956QXR7-F1
#
_cell.length_a   1.000
_cell.length_b   1.000
_cell.length_c   1.000
_cell.angle_alpha   90.00
_cell.angle_beta   90.00
_cell.angle_gamma   90.00
#
_symmetry.space_group_name_H-M   'P 1'
#
loop_
_entity.id
_entity.type
_entity.pdbx_description
1 polymer ?
#
loop_
_entity_poly.entity_id
_entity_poly.type
_entity_poly.pdbx_seq_one_letter_code
_entity_poly.pdbx_strand_id
1 'polypeptide(L)'
;MSIIDDVVQGISKEVNKVQERSQEMLQSFNLQTQIKELERKKSSKLVELGRLTVDKVHHKKEVSDDLVDEKIAEVIGYEDQIAVLKAELDAMKVQTDPKASSSQRAEAKAGFKPTPGFVCPHCETPASREKKFCPACGGDLHSKAQPSEQPVDVEPEAEENGKHEEEEEKKED
;
A
#
# COMPACT_ATOMS: atom_id res chain seq x y z
N MET A 1 -15.10 -28.32 42.68
CA MET A 1 -14.12 -28.56 41.60
C MET A 1 -14.33 -27.48 40.54
N SER A 2 -13.61 -26.35 40.60
CA SER A 2 -13.82 -25.25 39.62
C SER A 2 -12.54 -24.44 39.35
N ILE A 3 -11.63 -24.37 40.33
CA ILE A 3 -10.40 -23.56 40.23
C ILE A 3 -9.34 -24.23 39.35
N ILE A 4 -9.30 -25.58 39.36
CA ILE A 4 -8.33 -26.34 38.57
C ILE A 4 -8.71 -26.32 37.07
N ASP A 5 -10.00 -26.38 36.74
CA ASP A 5 -10.47 -26.27 35.36
C ASP A 5 -10.21 -24.87 34.77
N ASP A 6 -10.42 -23.80 35.55
CA ASP A 6 -10.11 -22.43 35.10
C ASP A 6 -8.61 -22.22 34.89
N VAL A 7 -7.76 -22.82 35.74
CA VAL A 7 -6.29 -22.78 35.58
C VAL A 7 -5.84 -23.59 34.37
N VAL A 8 -6.40 -24.79 34.16
CA VAL A 8 -6.08 -25.62 32.98
C VAL A 8 -6.53 -24.92 31.69
N GLN A 9 -7.73 -24.33 31.67
CA GLN A 9 -8.20 -23.55 30.52
C GLN A 9 -7.38 -22.27 30.29
N GLY A 10 -6.93 -21.61 31.36
CA GLY A 10 -6.03 -20.45 31.28
C GLY A 10 -4.68 -20.82 30.66
N ILE A 11 -4.06 -21.90 31.15
CA ILE A 11 -2.79 -22.41 30.62
C ILE A 11 -2.95 -22.87 29.17
N SER A 12 -4.02 -23.59 28.83
CA SER A 12 -4.27 -24.00 27.44
C SER A 12 -4.43 -22.80 26.50
N LYS A 13 -5.09 -21.71 26.94
CA LYS A 13 -5.23 -20.48 26.14
C LYS A 13 -3.90 -19.76 25.96
N GLU A 14 -3.03 -19.74 26.98
CA GLU A 14 -1.70 -19.12 26.86
C GLU A 14 -0.76 -19.95 25.99
N VAL A 15 -0.75 -21.27 26.13
CA VAL A 15 0.05 -22.17 25.28
C VAL A 15 -0.37 -22.06 23.82
N ASN A 16 -1.68 -22.01 23.53
CA ASN A 16 -2.17 -21.82 22.16
C ASN A 16 -1.73 -20.46 21.58
N LYS A 17 -1.82 -19.36 22.34
CA LYS A 17 -1.34 -18.05 21.90
C LYS A 17 0.16 -18.01 21.63
N VAL A 18 0.96 -18.67 22.47
CA VAL A 18 2.42 -18.77 22.28
C VAL A 18 2.74 -19.60 21.06
N GLN A 19 2.02 -20.70 20.84
CA GLN A 19 2.17 -21.55 19.66
C GLN A 19 1.81 -20.80 18.37
N GLU A 20 0.70 -20.07 18.34
CA GLU A 20 0.31 -19.24 17.18
C GLU A 20 1.36 -18.18 16.86
N ARG A 21 1.84 -17.43 17.87
CA ARG A 21 2.91 -16.44 17.70
C ARG A 21 4.21 -17.06 17.16
N SER A 22 4.53 -18.27 17.59
CA SER A 22 5.71 -18.98 17.10
C SER A 22 5.61 -19.34 15.62
N GLN A 23 4.41 -19.73 15.15
CA GLN A 23 4.15 -20.04 13.75
C GLN A 23 4.17 -18.78 12.88
N GLU A 24 3.55 -17.68 13.34
CA GLU A 24 3.58 -16.38 12.65
C GLU A 24 5.00 -15.83 12.52
N MET A 25 5.82 -15.99 13.56
CA MET A 25 7.23 -15.59 13.53
C MET A 25 8.03 -16.39 12.48
N LEU A 26 7.80 -17.71 12.39
CA LEU A 26 8.43 -18.56 11.37
C LEU A 26 7.97 -18.18 9.96
N GLN A 27 6.68 -17.91 9.77
CA GLN A 27 6.15 -17.45 8.48
C GLN A 27 6.76 -16.10 8.06
N SER A 28 6.85 -15.13 8.97
CA SER A 28 7.52 -13.85 8.73
C SER A 28 8.99 -14.04 8.34
N PHE A 29 9.72 -14.90 9.05
CA PHE A 29 11.12 -15.21 8.72
C PHE A 29 11.27 -15.86 7.33
N ASN A 30 10.36 -16.78 6.98
CA ASN A 30 10.35 -17.41 5.66
C ASN A 30 10.09 -16.40 4.54
N LEU A 31 9.12 -15.50 4.72
CA LEU A 31 8.85 -14.42 3.76
C LEU A 31 10.05 -13.47 3.62
N GLN A 32 10.70 -13.08 4.72
CA GLN A 32 11.91 -12.25 4.66
C GLN A 32 13.04 -12.92 3.88
N THR A 33 13.19 -14.24 4.06
CA THR A 33 14.21 -15.00 3.34
C THR A 33 13.91 -15.04 1.85
N GLN A 34 12.65 -15.28 1.46
CA GLN A 34 12.21 -15.25 0.06
C GLN A 34 12.39 -13.86 -0.58
N ILE A 35 12.02 -12.80 0.14
CA ILE A 35 12.22 -11.41 -0.32
C ILE A 35 13.71 -11.15 -0.60
N LYS A 36 14.60 -11.52 0.33
CA LYS A 36 16.05 -11.35 0.16
C LYS A 36 16.60 -12.15 -1.03
N GLU A 37 16.08 -13.36 -1.25
CA GLU A 37 16.50 -14.18 -2.39
C GLU A 37 16.06 -13.54 -3.72
N LEU A 38 14.82 -13.06 -3.81
CA LEU A 38 14.31 -12.36 -4.99
C LEU A 38 15.06 -11.03 -5.22
N GLU A 39 15.39 -10.28 -4.16
CA GLU A 39 16.20 -9.06 -4.27
C GLU A 39 17.60 -9.35 -4.83
N ARG A 40 18.21 -10.49 -4.44
CA ARG A 40 19.48 -10.94 -5.03
C ARG A 40 19.33 -11.31 -6.51
N LYS A 41 18.26 -12.03 -6.88
CA LYS A 41 17.97 -12.39 -8.29
C LYS A 41 17.76 -11.14 -9.14
N LYS A 42 16.93 -10.20 -8.66
CA LYS A 42 16.75 -8.86 -9.27
C LYS A 42 18.08 -8.14 -9.47
N SER A 43 18.92 -8.11 -8.43
CA SER A 43 20.23 -7.43 -8.50
C SER A 43 21.15 -8.06 -9.55
N SER A 44 21.19 -9.39 -9.65
CA SER A 44 21.95 -10.09 -10.70
C SER A 44 21.46 -9.70 -12.10
N LYS A 45 20.14 -9.64 -12.29
CA LYS A 45 19.53 -9.30 -13.58
C LYS A 45 19.74 -7.86 -14.00
N LEU A 46 19.71 -6.93 -13.04
CA LEU A 46 20.07 -5.52 -13.29
C LEU A 46 21.54 -5.38 -13.75
N VAL A 47 22.45 -6.18 -13.20
CA VAL A 47 23.85 -6.20 -13.66
C VAL A 47 23.96 -6.77 -15.08
N GLU A 48 23.24 -7.84 -15.41
CA GLU A 48 23.17 -8.39 -16.77
C GLU A 48 22.63 -7.34 -17.77
N LEU A 49 21.53 -6.68 -17.43
CA LEU A 49 20.93 -5.61 -18.25
C LEU A 49 21.89 -4.43 -18.43
N GLY A 50 22.59 -4.02 -17.37
CA GLY A 50 23.60 -2.97 -17.44
C GLY A 50 24.76 -3.35 -18.37
N ARG A 51 25.21 -4.61 -18.35
CA ARG A 51 26.24 -5.11 -19.27
C ARG A 51 25.78 -5.08 -20.72
N LEU A 52 24.56 -5.55 -21.01
CA LEU A 52 23.96 -5.47 -22.35
C LEU A 52 23.89 -4.02 -22.84
N THR A 53 23.51 -3.10 -21.96
CA THR A 53 23.45 -1.66 -22.27
C THR A 53 24.83 -1.09 -22.62
N VAL A 54 25.87 -1.43 -21.85
CA VAL A 54 27.25 -1.01 -22.14
C VAL A 54 27.73 -1.62 -23.47
N ASP A 55 27.44 -2.89 -23.72
CA ASP A 55 27.79 -3.57 -24.96
C ASP A 55 27.15 -2.90 -26.18
N LYS A 56 25.87 -2.53 -26.09
CA LYS A 56 25.13 -1.84 -27.15
C LYS A 56 25.64 -0.41 -27.37
N VAL A 57 25.80 0.37 -26.30
CA VAL A 57 26.06 1.81 -26.40
C VAL A 57 27.53 2.13 -26.59
N HIS A 58 28.40 1.52 -25.79
CA HIS A 58 29.82 1.86 -25.76
C HIS A 58 30.64 0.98 -26.72
N HIS A 59 30.40 -0.33 -26.70
CA HIS A 59 31.13 -1.26 -27.57
C HIS A 59 30.52 -1.39 -28.97
N LYS A 60 29.37 -0.76 -29.22
CA LYS A 60 28.62 -0.80 -30.49
C LYS A 60 28.37 -2.22 -30.99
N LYS A 61 28.19 -3.18 -30.07
CA LYS A 61 27.79 -4.53 -30.42
C LYS A 61 26.31 -4.51 -30.81
N GLU A 62 25.94 -5.34 -31.77
CA GLU A 62 24.54 -5.60 -32.05
C GLU A 62 23.94 -6.40 -30.89
N VAL A 63 23.08 -5.73 -30.13
CA VAL A 63 22.24 -6.31 -29.08
C VAL A 63 20.81 -6.04 -29.50
N SER A 64 19.99 -7.08 -29.62
CA SER A 64 18.59 -6.93 -30.02
C SER A 64 17.78 -6.26 -28.92
N ASP A 65 16.83 -5.43 -29.31
CA ASP A 65 15.90 -4.78 -28.38
C ASP A 65 15.01 -5.81 -27.68
N ASP A 66 14.62 -6.88 -28.38
CA ASP A 66 13.87 -7.99 -27.79
C ASP A 66 14.58 -8.61 -26.59
N LEU A 67 15.91 -8.74 -26.63
CA LEU A 67 16.71 -9.30 -25.53
C LEU A 67 16.74 -8.34 -24.34
N VAL A 68 16.81 -7.03 -24.59
CA VAL A 68 16.77 -6.00 -23.55
C VAL A 68 15.39 -5.99 -22.89
N ASP A 69 14.33 -6.02 -23.69
CA ASP A 69 12.94 -6.03 -23.23
C ASP A 69 12.63 -7.30 -22.41
N GLU A 70 13.12 -8.47 -22.82
CA GLU A 70 13.01 -9.71 -22.05
C GLU A 70 13.64 -9.56 -20.65
N LYS A 71 14.85 -8.99 -20.59
CA LYS A 71 15.56 -8.81 -19.31
C LYS A 71 14.91 -7.75 -18.43
N ILE A 72 14.33 -6.70 -19.02
CA ILE A 72 13.52 -5.72 -18.30
C ILE A 72 12.27 -6.40 -17.72
N ALA A 73 11.57 -7.20 -18.53
CA ALA A 73 10.38 -7.94 -18.08
C ALA A 73 10.70 -8.91 -16.92
N GLU A 74 11.85 -9.59 -16.95
CA GLU A 74 12.32 -10.40 -15.82
C GLU A 74 12.51 -9.56 -14.55
N VAL A 75 13.15 -8.39 -14.66
CA VAL A 75 13.37 -7.48 -13.51
C VAL A 75 12.05 -7.01 -12.93
N ILE A 76 11.10 -6.56 -13.77
CA ILE A 76 9.76 -6.15 -13.36
C ILE A 76 9.03 -7.32 -12.66
N GLY A 77 9.12 -8.53 -13.21
CA GLY A 77 8.53 -9.72 -12.61
C GLY A 77 9.08 -10.02 -11.20
N TYR A 78 10.38 -9.81 -10.96
CA TYR A 78 10.94 -9.90 -9.61
C TYR A 78 10.46 -8.78 -8.69
N GLU A 79 10.34 -7.55 -9.19
CA GLU A 79 9.82 -6.42 -8.42
C GLU A 79 8.38 -6.64 -7.96
N ASP A 80 7.52 -7.13 -8.86
CA ASP A 80 6.13 -7.47 -8.56
C ASP A 80 6.04 -8.55 -7.47
N GLN A 81 6.83 -9.62 -7.58
CA GLN A 81 6.86 -10.68 -6.56
C GLN A 81 7.35 -10.15 -5.21
N ILE A 82 8.39 -9.32 -5.20
CA ILE A 82 8.88 -8.68 -3.97
C ILE A 82 7.80 -7.79 -3.36
N ALA A 83 7.07 -7.02 -4.16
CA ALA A 83 6.01 -6.14 -3.70
C ALA A 83 4.87 -6.93 -3.04
N VAL A 84 4.44 -8.04 -3.65
CA VAL A 84 3.41 -8.93 -3.09
C VAL A 84 3.88 -9.51 -1.74
N LEU A 85 5.07 -10.08 -1.68
CA LEU A 85 5.58 -10.70 -0.44
C LEU A 85 5.81 -9.67 0.67
N LYS A 86 6.25 -8.45 0.34
CA LYS A 86 6.37 -7.34 1.30
C LYS A 86 5.01 -6.95 1.86
N ALA A 87 3.98 -6.85 1.01
CA ALA A 87 2.62 -6.55 1.45
C ALA A 87 2.06 -7.65 2.39
N GLU A 88 2.30 -8.92 2.08
CA GLU A 88 1.90 -10.04 2.96
C GLU A 88 2.62 -9.99 4.32
N LEU A 89 3.92 -9.68 4.30
CA LEU A 89 4.73 -9.56 5.51
C LEU A 89 4.27 -8.39 6.39
N ASP A 90 3.94 -7.23 5.79
CA ASP A 90 3.44 -6.09 6.55
C ASP A 90 2.02 -6.34 7.08
N ALA A 91 1.16 -7.03 6.34
CA ALA A 91 -0.15 -7.47 6.85
C ALA A 91 -0.02 -8.38 8.08
N MET A 92 0.98 -9.28 8.11
CA MET A 92 1.26 -10.12 9.29
C MET A 92 1.79 -9.31 10.48
N LYS A 93 2.67 -8.34 10.26
CA LYS A 93 3.15 -7.47 11.34
C LYS A 93 2.01 -6.67 11.98
N VAL A 94 1.10 -6.12 11.19
CA VAL A 94 -0.03 -5.33 11.70
C VAL A 94 -1.01 -6.19 12.54
N GLN A 95 -1.18 -7.47 12.19
CA GLN A 95 -2.01 -8.38 12.98
C GLN A 95 -1.42 -8.69 14.36
N THR A 96 -0.09 -8.69 14.46
CA THR A 96 0.65 -9.05 15.69
C THR A 96 1.03 -7.85 16.54
N ASP A 97 0.98 -6.64 15.99
CA ASP A 97 1.34 -5.42 16.69
C ASP A 97 0.28 -5.02 17.76
N PRO A 98 0.65 -4.94 19.05
CA PRO A 98 -0.28 -4.62 20.13
C PRO A 98 -0.75 -3.16 20.13
N LYS A 99 -0.11 -2.27 19.36
CA LYS A 99 -0.47 -0.86 19.19
C LYS A 99 -1.22 -0.57 17.88
N ALA A 100 -1.34 -1.54 16.98
CA ALA A 100 -2.11 -1.37 15.75
C ALA A 100 -3.58 -1.07 16.05
N SER A 101 -4.07 0.04 15.49
CA SER A 101 -5.47 0.46 15.60
C SER A 101 -6.44 -0.56 14.98
N SER A 102 -7.70 -0.49 15.36
CA SER A 102 -8.76 -1.32 14.77
C SER A 102 -8.85 -1.16 13.24
N SER A 103 -8.67 0.06 12.74
CA SER A 103 -8.64 0.35 11.30
C SER A 103 -7.46 -0.35 10.61
N GLN A 104 -6.24 -0.22 11.13
CA GLN A 104 -5.07 -0.89 10.56
C GLN A 104 -5.22 -2.41 10.55
N ARG A 105 -5.77 -2.98 11.62
CA ARG A 105 -6.08 -4.43 11.68
C ARG A 105 -7.14 -4.83 10.67
N ALA A 106 -8.16 -4.00 10.44
CA ALA A 106 -9.18 -4.25 9.43
C ALA A 106 -8.61 -4.18 8.02
N GLU A 107 -7.73 -3.22 7.74
CA GLU A 107 -7.03 -3.08 6.44
C GLU A 107 -6.09 -4.25 6.15
N ALA A 108 -5.32 -4.70 7.15
CA ALA A 108 -4.47 -5.89 7.04
C ALA A 108 -5.31 -7.17 6.79
N LYS A 109 -6.47 -7.29 7.44
CA LYS A 109 -7.43 -8.39 7.20
C LYS A 109 -8.16 -8.28 5.86
N ALA A 110 -8.34 -7.06 5.33
CA ALA A 110 -8.95 -6.82 4.03
C ALA A 110 -8.05 -7.24 2.85
N GLY A 111 -6.86 -7.80 3.14
CA GLY A 111 -6.05 -8.56 2.21
C GLY A 111 -5.58 -7.73 1.02
N PHE A 112 -5.01 -6.56 1.28
CA PHE A 112 -4.41 -5.75 0.20
C PHE A 112 -3.33 -6.58 -0.50
N LYS A 113 -3.61 -6.95 -1.76
CA LYS A 113 -2.67 -7.61 -2.64
C LYS A 113 -2.38 -6.65 -3.80
N PRO A 114 -1.14 -6.15 -3.94
CA PRO A 114 -0.79 -5.32 -5.09
C PRO A 114 -0.98 -6.15 -6.35
N THR A 115 -1.53 -5.51 -7.39
CA THR A 115 -1.67 -6.13 -8.70
C THR A 115 -0.33 -6.01 -9.42
N PRO A 116 0.27 -7.12 -9.91
CA PRO A 116 1.52 -7.08 -10.66
C PRO A 116 1.45 -6.07 -11.81
N GLY A 117 2.48 -5.23 -11.95
CA GLY A 117 2.57 -4.20 -12.98
C GLY A 117 1.58 -3.04 -12.82
N PHE A 118 0.93 -2.87 -11.66
CA PHE A 118 0.06 -1.72 -11.39
C PHE A 118 0.59 -0.88 -10.21
N VAL A 119 0.89 0.38 -10.50
CA VAL A 119 1.37 1.36 -9.53
C VAL A 119 0.34 2.48 -9.35
N CYS A 120 0.35 3.08 -8.17
CA CYS A 120 -0.47 4.25 -7.90
C CYS A 120 -0.05 5.42 -8.80
N PRO A 121 -0.96 6.10 -9.51
CA PRO A 121 -0.62 7.25 -10.35
C PRO A 121 -0.16 8.48 -9.55
N HIS A 122 -0.42 8.52 -8.23
CA HIS A 122 -0.09 9.66 -7.38
C HIS A 122 1.27 9.54 -6.67
N CYS A 123 1.65 8.32 -6.26
CA CYS A 123 2.85 8.09 -5.44
C CYS A 123 3.74 6.95 -5.94
N GLU A 124 3.41 6.37 -7.09
CA GLU A 124 4.16 5.31 -7.79
C GLU A 124 4.38 4.02 -6.96
N THR A 125 3.70 3.92 -5.81
CA THR A 125 3.77 2.74 -4.94
C THR A 125 2.90 1.62 -5.51
N PRO A 126 3.30 0.34 -5.40
CA PRO A 126 2.48 -0.79 -5.85
C PRO A 126 1.05 -0.71 -5.32
N ALA A 127 0.09 -0.80 -6.23
CA ALA A 127 -1.33 -0.59 -5.95
C ALA A 127 -2.14 -1.84 -6.33
N SER A 128 -3.38 -1.91 -5.85
CA SER A 128 -4.33 -2.95 -6.28
C SER A 128 -5.36 -2.34 -7.22
N ARG A 129 -5.54 -2.91 -8.41
CA ARG A 129 -6.56 -2.45 -9.37
C ARG A 129 -7.99 -2.57 -8.85
N GLU A 130 -8.20 -3.43 -7.85
CA GLU A 130 -9.51 -3.72 -7.25
C GLU A 130 -9.90 -2.69 -6.18
N LYS A 131 -8.93 -1.93 -5.65
CA LYS A 131 -9.16 -0.95 -4.59
C LYS A 131 -9.36 0.44 -5.20
N LYS A 132 -10.24 1.24 -4.59
CA LYS A 132 -10.52 2.62 -5.03
C LYS A 132 -9.43 3.62 -4.62
N PHE A 133 -8.81 3.41 -3.46
CA PHE A 133 -7.82 4.32 -2.89
C PHE A 133 -6.49 3.62 -2.64
N CYS A 134 -5.40 4.37 -2.83
CA CYS A 134 -4.04 3.92 -2.52
C CYS A 134 -3.86 3.83 -1.00
N PRO A 135 -3.40 2.70 -0.45
CA PRO A 135 -3.15 2.58 0.98
C PRO A 135 -1.93 3.39 1.45
N ALA A 136 -1.03 3.78 0.54
CA ALA A 136 0.19 4.52 0.88
C ALA A 136 -0.04 6.04 0.94
N CYS A 137 -0.79 6.61 -0.01
CA CYS A 137 -0.99 8.06 -0.11
C CYS A 137 -2.46 8.51 0.00
N GLY A 138 -3.42 7.59 0.04
CA GLY A 138 -4.86 7.91 0.03
C GLY A 138 -5.41 8.37 -1.33
N GLY A 139 -4.56 8.55 -2.35
CA GLY A 139 -4.98 8.98 -3.68
C GLY A 139 -5.87 7.96 -4.40
N ASP A 140 -6.79 8.45 -5.23
CA ASP A 140 -7.73 7.62 -5.99
C ASP A 140 -7.02 6.84 -7.11
N LEU A 141 -7.26 5.54 -7.20
CA LEU A 141 -6.57 4.65 -8.15
C LEU A 141 -7.27 4.54 -9.51
N HIS A 142 -8.51 5.04 -9.63
CA HIS A 142 -9.34 4.97 -10.84
C HIS A 142 -9.63 6.34 -11.47
N SER A 143 -9.24 7.41 -10.79
CA SER A 143 -9.33 8.77 -11.32
C SER A 143 -8.31 8.94 -12.44
N LYS A 144 -8.80 9.03 -13.68
CA LYS A 144 -7.98 9.47 -14.82
C LYS A 144 -7.31 10.78 -14.44
N ALA A 145 -5.99 10.84 -14.56
CA ALA A 145 -5.21 12.06 -14.37
C ALA A 145 -5.85 13.20 -15.18
N GLN A 146 -6.51 14.13 -14.48
CA GLN A 146 -6.62 15.50 -14.95
C GLN A 146 -5.43 16.25 -14.36
N PRO A 147 -4.69 17.03 -15.17
CA PRO A 147 -3.63 17.87 -14.66
C PRO A 147 -4.18 18.86 -13.64
N SER A 148 -3.40 19.05 -12.59
CA SER A 148 -3.51 20.02 -11.51
C SER A 148 -4.06 21.39 -11.90
N GLU A 149 -5.07 21.88 -11.18
CA GLU A 149 -5.20 23.30 -10.81
C GLU A 149 -5.85 23.38 -9.40
N GLN A 150 -5.03 23.61 -8.38
CA GLN A 150 -5.38 24.53 -7.29
C GLN A 150 -4.71 25.87 -7.63
N PRO A 151 -5.08 27.04 -7.05
CA PRO A 151 -5.95 27.27 -5.89
C PRO A 151 -6.95 28.44 -6.08
N VAL A 152 -7.89 28.66 -5.16
CA VAL A 152 -8.10 29.98 -4.53
C VAL A 152 -9.03 29.85 -3.32
N ASP A 153 -8.47 30.25 -2.18
CA ASP A 153 -9.15 30.72 -0.98
C ASP A 153 -10.11 31.86 -1.33
N VAL A 154 -11.40 31.73 -1.02
CA VAL A 154 -12.33 32.87 -0.89
C VAL A 154 -13.31 32.56 0.24
N GLU A 155 -13.07 33.19 1.39
CA GLU A 155 -14.08 33.46 2.42
C GLU A 155 -15.35 34.04 1.78
N PRO A 156 -16.56 33.57 2.11
CA PRO A 156 -17.75 34.36 1.87
C PRO A 156 -18.09 35.17 3.13
N GLU A 157 -17.74 36.46 3.11
CA GLU A 157 -18.43 37.47 3.90
C GLU A 157 -19.90 37.55 3.47
N ALA A 158 -20.77 37.44 4.47
CA ALA A 158 -22.00 38.20 4.74
C ALA A 158 -23.00 38.58 3.60
N GLU A 159 -24.25 38.22 3.90
CA GLU A 159 -25.49 38.98 3.68
C GLU A 159 -26.12 39.03 2.28
N GLU A 160 -27.23 38.29 2.11
CA GLU A 160 -28.56 38.90 1.98
C GLU A 160 -29.63 37.79 1.93
N ASN A 161 -30.54 37.76 2.89
CA ASN A 161 -31.90 37.38 2.55
C ASN A 161 -32.89 38.04 3.49
N GLY A 162 -33.68 38.94 2.91
CA GLY A 162 -34.68 39.74 3.58
C GLY A 162 -35.77 38.90 4.24
N LYS A 163 -36.12 39.30 5.46
CA LYS A 163 -37.45 39.06 6.01
C LYS A 163 -38.18 40.39 6.08
N HIS A 164 -39.18 40.45 5.22
CA HIS A 164 -40.34 41.33 5.28
C HIS A 164 -41.11 41.06 6.58
N GLU A 165 -41.49 42.10 7.31
CA GLU A 165 -42.86 42.34 7.82
C GLU A 165 -42.87 43.48 8.86
N GLU A 166 -43.78 44.43 8.62
CA GLU A 166 -44.53 45.25 9.59
C GLU A 166 -43.72 46.24 10.44
N GLU A 167 -44.15 47.46 10.74
CA GLU A 167 -45.49 48.03 10.89
C GLU A 167 -45.27 49.56 11.03
N GLU A 168 -46.28 50.36 10.65
CA GLU A 168 -46.71 51.61 11.33
C GLU A 168 -45.68 52.74 11.65
N GLU A 169 -45.97 54.04 11.66
CA GLU A 169 -47.14 54.90 11.52
C GLU A 169 -46.54 56.32 11.56
N LYS A 170 -47.23 57.32 10.97
CA LYS A 170 -47.23 58.75 11.37
C LYS A 170 -45.89 59.52 11.26
N LYS A 171 -45.83 60.81 10.99
CA LYS A 171 -46.68 61.95 10.60
C LYS A 171 -45.65 63.09 10.38
N GLU A 172 -45.80 63.94 9.36
CA GLU A 172 -46.15 65.37 9.53
C GLU A 172 -45.30 66.06 10.62
N ASP A 173 -44.46 67.06 10.38
CA ASP A 173 -44.39 68.14 9.38
C ASP A 173 -42.93 68.64 9.27
#